data_AF-A0A3A9A121-F1
#
_entry.id   AF-A0A3A9A121-F1
#
_cell.length_a   1.000
_cell.length_b   1.000
_cell.length_c   1.000
_cell.angle_alpha   90.00
_cell.angle_beta   90.00
_cell.angle_gamma   90.00
#
_symmetry.space_group_name_H-M   'P 1'
#
loop_
_entity.id
_entity.type
_entity.pdbx_description
1 polymer ?
#
loop_
_entity_poly.entity_id
_entity_poly.type
_entity_poly.pdbx_seq_one_letter_code
_entity_poly.pdbx_strand_id
1 'polypeptide(L)'
;MRVTRNYRDGMVNFRKNNKNSQTSLLQSALSRNSASSRANRLASLLGNNRSTSTNILGNRNFVSSSQKSQKFYYDMQYHAKQVGEYADALKSTKKDSIYDKARESGNTDQIVSDVKSFVNQYNNMLDDLEESGTRSDQLVLTQLNGMFRSSERDLALTGVTRNADGRLVVDEKKLEAADVDTLEKVWGGNGFSAKAAAKAGTVEATAEKNFEAEKSSIYSPFNRSNLYGSSGSRNSGSYFNYRR
;
A
#
# COMPACT_ATOMS: atom_id res chain seq x y z
N MET A 1 31.69 72.99 -5.10
CA MET A 1 30.58 73.55 -5.91
C MET A 1 30.04 72.46 -6.82
N ARG A 2 28.70 72.40 -6.95
CA ARG A 2 27.86 71.60 -7.87
C ARG A 2 27.54 70.15 -7.47
N VAL A 3 26.36 70.02 -6.87
CA VAL A 3 25.48 68.86 -6.89
C VAL A 3 24.61 68.95 -8.14
N THR A 4 24.44 67.83 -8.85
CA THR A 4 23.17 67.51 -9.55
C THR A 4 22.86 66.04 -9.35
N ARG A 5 21.70 65.79 -8.76
CA ARG A 5 21.08 64.49 -8.44
C ARG A 5 20.41 63.88 -9.67
N ASN A 6 20.10 62.57 -9.56
CA ASN A 6 18.81 61.90 -9.88
C ASN A 6 19.06 60.54 -10.58
N TYR A 7 18.39 59.41 -10.31
CA TYR A 7 17.34 58.96 -9.37
C TYR A 7 17.25 57.42 -9.50
N ARG A 8 16.55 56.77 -8.55
CA ARG A 8 15.91 55.42 -8.62
C ARG A 8 16.84 54.20 -8.48
N ASP A 9 16.52 53.15 -7.72
CA ASP A 9 15.26 52.75 -7.07
C ASP A 9 15.54 51.71 -5.97
N GLY A 10 14.68 51.68 -4.96
CA GLY A 10 14.14 50.44 -4.40
C GLY A 10 15.06 49.46 -3.66
N MET A 11 15.28 49.74 -2.38
CA MET A 11 15.27 48.80 -1.24
C MET A 11 14.88 47.33 -1.55
N VAL A 12 15.67 46.35 -1.10
CA VAL A 12 15.09 45.14 -0.45
C VAL A 12 15.95 44.68 0.73
N ASN A 13 15.31 44.73 1.90
CA ASN A 13 15.79 44.33 3.20
C ASN A 13 16.18 42.85 3.30
N PHE A 14 17.32 42.55 3.92
CA PHE A 14 17.57 41.25 4.54
C PHE A 14 16.70 41.11 5.79
N ARG A 15 15.47 40.63 5.60
CA ARG A 15 14.60 40.19 6.69
C ARG A 15 15.10 38.85 7.22
N LYS A 16 15.73 38.91 8.40
CA LYS A 16 15.83 37.82 9.37
C LYS A 16 14.41 37.33 9.67
N ASN A 17 14.06 36.12 9.23
CA ASN A 17 12.83 35.44 9.65
C ASN A 17 13.11 33.96 9.91
N ASN A 18 13.15 33.66 11.21
CA ASN A 18 13.09 32.34 11.80
C ASN A 18 11.65 31.80 11.62
N LYS A 19 11.39 30.99 10.58
CA LYS A 19 10.23 30.07 10.50
C LYS A 19 10.56 28.87 9.60
N ASN A 20 10.52 27.68 10.20
CA ASN A 20 10.31 26.37 9.55
C ASN A 20 11.24 25.98 8.39
N SER A 21 12.43 25.50 8.74
CA SER A 21 13.29 24.70 7.85
C SER A 21 12.63 23.41 7.33
N GLN A 22 11.57 22.95 8.01
CA GLN A 22 10.76 21.80 7.61
C GLN A 22 9.93 22.07 6.34
N THR A 23 9.45 23.31 6.13
CA THR A 23 8.54 23.61 5.01
C THR A 23 9.25 23.81 3.67
N SER A 24 10.48 24.36 3.63
CA SER A 24 11.21 24.58 2.37
C SER A 24 11.73 23.29 1.74
N LEU A 25 12.07 22.29 2.55
CA LEU A 25 12.46 20.95 2.09
C LEU A 25 11.26 20.17 1.53
N LEU A 26 10.10 20.28 2.18
CA LEU A 26 8.85 19.70 1.67
C LEU A 26 8.44 20.34 0.33
N GLN A 27 8.55 21.66 0.22
CA GLN A 27 8.13 22.39 -0.98
C GLN A 27 9.07 22.14 -2.17
N SER A 28 10.38 21.97 -1.93
CA SER A 28 11.34 21.58 -2.97
C SER A 28 11.20 20.11 -3.41
N ALA A 29 10.71 19.22 -2.53
CA ALA A 29 10.43 17.82 -2.87
C ALA A 29 9.17 17.64 -3.74
N LEU A 30 8.18 18.53 -3.61
CA LEU A 30 6.94 18.50 -4.41
C LEU A 30 7.09 19.14 -5.79
N SER A 31 8.13 19.95 -6.01
CA SER A 31 8.32 20.79 -7.20
C SER A 31 8.90 20.07 -8.43
N ARG A 32 9.41 18.84 -8.34
CA ARG A 32 10.03 18.14 -9.47
C ARG A 32 9.19 16.94 -9.93
N ASN A 33 8.71 17.02 -11.15
CA ASN A 33 7.63 16.18 -11.69
C ASN A 33 8.19 14.86 -12.24
N SER A 34 8.21 13.79 -11.43
CA SER A 34 8.21 12.40 -11.90
C SER A 34 7.65 11.46 -10.81
N ALA A 35 6.68 10.62 -11.16
CA ALA A 35 5.92 9.80 -10.20
C ALA A 35 6.79 8.78 -9.44
N SER A 36 7.84 8.26 -10.08
CA SER A 36 8.78 7.28 -9.52
C SER A 36 9.62 7.82 -8.35
N SER A 37 9.90 9.13 -8.32
CA SER A 37 10.83 9.72 -7.33
C SER A 37 10.18 10.19 -6.03
N ARG A 38 8.83 10.19 -5.96
CA ARG A 38 8.06 10.59 -4.76
C ARG A 38 8.04 9.49 -3.69
N ALA A 39 7.94 8.22 -4.09
CA ALA A 39 7.93 7.08 -3.17
C ALA A 39 9.25 6.94 -2.38
N ASN A 40 10.38 7.06 -3.08
CA ASN A 40 11.71 6.91 -2.47
C ASN A 40 12.08 8.06 -1.51
N ARG A 41 11.55 9.28 -1.73
CA ARG A 41 11.85 10.45 -0.87
C ARG A 41 10.96 10.52 0.36
N LEU A 42 9.70 10.10 0.28
CA LEU A 42 8.83 9.92 1.44
C LEU A 42 9.41 8.86 2.39
N ALA A 43 9.98 7.77 1.84
CA ALA A 43 10.72 6.78 2.63
C ALA A 43 11.95 7.38 3.35
N SER A 44 12.70 8.27 2.70
CA SER A 44 13.85 8.94 3.35
C SER A 44 13.43 9.96 4.41
N LEU A 45 12.26 10.59 4.27
CA LEU A 45 11.73 11.55 5.25
C LEU A 45 11.16 10.86 6.49
N LEU A 46 10.56 9.68 6.32
CA LEU A 46 10.19 8.82 7.46
C LEU A 46 11.40 8.16 8.12
N GLY A 47 12.52 8.01 7.40
CA GLY A 47 13.70 7.26 7.85
C GLY A 47 14.78 8.07 8.58
N ASN A 48 14.73 9.40 8.61
CA ASN A 48 15.86 10.23 9.06
C ASN A 48 15.51 11.24 10.16
N ASN A 49 15.19 10.73 11.36
CA ASN A 49 15.33 11.53 12.59
C ASN A 49 16.75 11.34 13.15
N ARG A 50 17.65 12.28 12.80
CA ARG A 50 18.97 12.41 13.44
C ARG A 50 18.77 12.75 14.92
N SER A 51 19.13 11.84 15.80
CA SER A 51 19.41 12.16 17.20
C SER A 51 20.60 11.35 17.69
N THR A 52 21.56 12.11 18.19
CA THR A 52 22.90 11.77 18.63
C THR A 52 22.87 10.84 19.85
N SER A 53 23.84 9.92 19.88
CA SER A 53 24.38 9.25 21.08
C SER A 53 23.50 8.21 21.81
N THR A 54 23.97 6.96 21.72
CA THR A 54 24.17 5.99 22.82
C THR A 54 22.98 5.61 23.72
N ASN A 55 22.66 4.30 23.71
CA ASN A 55 21.84 3.56 24.68
C ASN A 55 20.31 3.70 24.60
N ILE A 56 19.70 3.22 23.51
CA ILE A 56 18.29 2.81 23.53
C ILE A 56 18.18 1.41 22.92
N LEU A 57 18.55 0.42 23.74
CA LEU A 57 18.34 -1.02 23.50
C LEU A 57 17.04 -1.51 24.17
N GLY A 58 16.10 -0.62 24.50
CA GLY A 58 14.97 -1.01 25.36
C GLY A 58 13.66 -0.26 25.21
N ASN A 59 13.42 0.53 24.15
CA ASN A 59 12.07 1.04 23.91
C ASN A 59 11.81 1.48 22.46
N ARG A 60 12.13 0.61 21.50
CA ARG A 60 11.22 0.51 20.35
C ARG A 60 10.12 -0.40 20.84
N ASN A 61 8.90 0.11 20.93
CA ASN A 61 7.73 -0.70 20.59
C ASN A 61 7.91 -1.11 19.13
N PHE A 62 8.86 -2.02 18.90
CA PHE A 62 8.82 -2.97 17.83
C PHE A 62 7.54 -3.71 18.17
N VAL A 63 6.45 -3.34 17.49
CA VAL A 63 5.41 -4.32 17.25
C VAL A 63 6.20 -5.49 16.71
N SER A 64 6.40 -6.50 17.55
CA SER A 64 6.75 -7.83 17.10
C SER A 64 5.55 -8.29 16.30
N SER A 65 5.33 -7.71 15.11
CA SER A 65 4.65 -8.42 14.07
C SER A 65 5.61 -9.58 13.84
N SER A 66 5.28 -10.74 14.41
CA SER A 66 5.90 -11.98 14.00
C SER A 66 5.95 -11.92 12.48
N GLN A 67 7.16 -11.88 11.90
CA GLN A 67 7.31 -11.85 10.45
C GLN A 67 6.39 -12.92 9.88
N LYS A 68 5.44 -12.52 9.04
CA LYS A 68 4.45 -13.46 8.51
C LYS A 68 5.16 -14.38 7.53
N SER A 69 4.57 -15.55 7.31
CA SER A 69 5.17 -16.53 6.41
C SER A 69 5.23 -16.01 4.97
N GLN A 70 6.14 -16.56 4.15
CA GLN A 70 6.13 -16.31 2.71
C GLN A 70 4.78 -16.67 2.07
N LYS A 71 4.13 -17.73 2.55
CA LYS A 71 2.79 -18.11 2.09
C LYS A 71 1.77 -16.99 2.34
N PHE A 72 1.79 -16.40 3.53
CA PHE A 72 0.89 -15.30 3.87
C PHE A 72 1.07 -14.10 2.91
N TYR A 73 2.31 -13.68 2.66
CA TYR A 73 2.54 -12.56 1.73
C TYR A 73 2.21 -12.92 0.28
N TYR A 74 2.37 -14.17 -0.12
CA TYR A 74 1.92 -14.65 -1.43
C TYR A 74 0.39 -14.59 -1.57
N ASP A 75 -0.35 -15.08 -0.57
CA ASP A 75 -1.81 -15.05 -0.56
C ASP A 75 -2.32 -13.60 -0.58
N MET A 76 -1.75 -12.74 0.27
CA MET A 76 -2.05 -11.30 0.30
C MET A 76 -1.81 -10.60 -1.04
N GLN A 77 -0.69 -10.91 -1.70
CA GLN A 77 -0.41 -10.39 -3.04
C GLN A 77 -1.43 -10.91 -4.05
N TYR A 78 -1.74 -12.20 -4.01
CA TYR A 78 -2.69 -12.85 -4.90
C TYR A 78 -4.09 -12.23 -4.78
N HIS A 79 -4.64 -12.12 -3.56
CA HIS A 79 -5.97 -11.56 -3.33
C HIS A 79 -6.03 -10.10 -3.79
N ALA A 80 -5.03 -9.28 -3.47
CA ALA A 80 -4.95 -7.90 -3.93
C ALA A 80 -4.88 -7.79 -5.47
N LYS A 81 -4.11 -8.66 -6.11
CA LYS A 81 -4.03 -8.72 -7.58
C LYS A 81 -5.37 -9.10 -8.21
N GLN A 82 -6.06 -10.09 -7.66
CA GLN A 82 -7.38 -10.51 -8.15
C GLN A 82 -8.43 -9.40 -8.03
N VAL A 83 -8.41 -8.60 -6.95
CA VAL A 83 -9.25 -7.39 -6.84
C VAL A 83 -9.00 -6.44 -8.01
N GLY A 84 -7.74 -6.25 -8.40
CA GLY A 84 -7.36 -5.46 -9.57
C GLY A 84 -7.89 -6.03 -10.88
N GLU A 85 -7.72 -7.34 -11.11
CA GLU A 85 -8.14 -8.02 -12.34
C GLU A 85 -9.66 -7.94 -12.54
N TYR A 86 -10.47 -8.24 -11.52
CA TYR A 86 -11.93 -8.10 -11.63
C TYR A 86 -12.38 -6.64 -11.75
N ALA A 87 -11.68 -5.70 -11.10
CA ALA A 87 -11.98 -4.29 -11.30
C ALA A 87 -11.72 -3.84 -12.74
N ASP A 88 -10.63 -4.30 -13.37
CA ASP A 88 -10.33 -3.98 -14.75
C ASP A 88 -11.34 -4.63 -15.73
N ALA A 89 -11.82 -5.84 -15.43
CA ALA A 89 -12.91 -6.46 -16.18
C ALA A 89 -14.19 -5.62 -16.11
N LEU A 90 -14.53 -5.10 -14.92
CA LEU A 90 -15.69 -4.25 -14.69
C LEU A 90 -15.53 -2.82 -15.21
N LYS A 91 -14.31 -2.36 -15.53
CA LYS A 91 -14.00 -0.95 -15.78
C LYS A 91 -14.48 -0.43 -17.14
N SER A 92 -14.47 -1.27 -18.17
CA SER A 92 -14.76 -0.81 -19.53
C SER A 92 -16.24 -0.41 -19.66
N THR A 93 -16.50 0.83 -20.05
CA THR A 93 -17.85 1.39 -20.30
C THR A 93 -18.03 1.80 -21.77
N LYS A 94 -17.13 1.34 -22.64
CA LYS A 94 -17.15 1.69 -24.06
C LYS A 94 -18.02 0.72 -24.85
N LYS A 95 -18.16 0.98 -26.15
CA LYS A 95 -18.73 0.01 -27.09
C LYS A 95 -18.03 -1.34 -26.96
N ASP A 96 -18.81 -2.42 -27.07
CA ASP A 96 -18.37 -3.82 -26.91
C ASP A 96 -17.92 -4.20 -25.48
N SER A 97 -18.14 -3.32 -24.48
CA SER A 97 -17.95 -3.65 -23.07
C SER A 97 -18.95 -4.70 -22.58
N ILE A 98 -18.71 -5.24 -21.38
CA ILE A 98 -19.65 -6.16 -20.72
C ILE A 98 -21.03 -5.52 -20.51
N TYR A 99 -21.09 -4.20 -20.27
CA TYR A 99 -22.35 -3.47 -20.10
C TYR A 99 -23.07 -3.26 -21.43
N ASP A 100 -22.34 -2.92 -22.49
CA ASP A 100 -22.93 -2.76 -23.82
C ASP A 100 -23.53 -4.07 -24.32
N LYS A 101 -22.80 -5.18 -24.17
CA LYS A 101 -23.28 -6.53 -24.47
C LYS A 101 -24.48 -6.95 -23.62
N ALA A 102 -24.49 -6.57 -22.34
CA ALA A 102 -25.62 -6.83 -21.45
C ALA A 102 -26.87 -6.05 -21.88
N ARG A 103 -26.72 -4.79 -22.35
CA ARG A 103 -27.84 -4.01 -22.90
C ARG A 103 -28.39 -4.62 -24.19
N GLU A 104 -27.53 -5.13 -25.07
CA GLU A 104 -27.95 -5.77 -26.33
C GLU A 104 -28.63 -7.12 -26.11
N SER A 105 -28.13 -7.93 -25.18
CA SER A 105 -28.61 -9.30 -24.96
C SER A 105 -29.67 -9.43 -23.86
N GLY A 106 -29.78 -8.43 -22.97
CA GLY A 106 -30.57 -8.52 -21.74
C GLY A 106 -29.98 -9.44 -20.66
N ASN A 107 -28.75 -9.93 -20.84
CA ASN A 107 -28.09 -10.85 -19.91
C ASN A 107 -26.99 -10.11 -19.11
N THR A 108 -27.08 -10.15 -17.77
CA THR A 108 -26.13 -9.53 -16.83
C THR A 108 -25.21 -10.52 -16.12
N ASP A 109 -25.28 -11.82 -16.45
CA ASP A 109 -24.62 -12.91 -15.71
C ASP A 109 -23.12 -12.69 -15.56
N GLN A 110 -22.44 -12.23 -16.62
CA GLN A 110 -21.01 -11.94 -16.58
C GLN A 110 -20.69 -10.80 -15.59
N ILE A 111 -21.48 -9.72 -15.61
CA ILE A 111 -21.30 -8.58 -14.69
C ILE A 111 -21.52 -9.04 -13.25
N VAL A 112 -22.60 -9.78 -13.00
CA VAL A 112 -22.94 -10.32 -11.69
C VAL A 112 -21.83 -11.24 -11.18
N SER A 113 -21.31 -12.13 -12.02
CA SER A 113 -20.20 -13.03 -11.69
C SER A 113 -18.92 -12.26 -11.34
N ASP A 114 -18.57 -11.25 -12.12
CA ASP A 114 -17.37 -10.44 -11.88
C ASP A 114 -17.51 -9.61 -10.60
N VAL A 115 -18.69 -9.06 -10.29
CA VAL A 115 -18.97 -8.37 -9.03
C VAL A 115 -18.86 -9.31 -7.83
N LYS A 116 -19.44 -10.52 -7.90
CA LYS A 116 -19.33 -11.51 -6.82
C LYS A 116 -17.88 -11.91 -6.55
N SER A 117 -17.13 -12.15 -7.62
CA SER A 117 -15.72 -12.54 -7.53
C SER A 117 -14.85 -11.39 -7.00
N PHE A 118 -15.10 -10.16 -7.47
CA PHE A 118 -14.48 -8.96 -6.92
C PHE A 118 -14.74 -8.83 -5.41
N VAL A 119 -15.99 -8.96 -4.97
CA VAL A 119 -16.36 -8.84 -3.55
C VAL A 119 -15.70 -9.92 -2.71
N ASN A 120 -15.63 -11.16 -3.20
CA ASN A 120 -14.95 -12.25 -2.51
C ASN A 120 -13.46 -11.94 -2.30
N GLN A 121 -12.75 -11.57 -3.36
CA GLN A 121 -11.32 -11.26 -3.29
C GLN A 121 -11.03 -10.00 -2.48
N TYR A 122 -11.93 -9.02 -2.54
CA TYR A 122 -11.86 -7.83 -1.70
C TYR A 122 -11.94 -8.19 -0.21
N ASN A 123 -12.87 -9.06 0.17
CA ASN A 123 -12.99 -9.51 1.55
C ASN A 123 -11.78 -10.34 2.00
N ASN A 124 -11.24 -11.22 1.15
CA ASN A 124 -10.02 -11.96 1.48
C ASN A 124 -8.83 -11.00 1.68
N MET A 125 -8.69 -9.98 0.83
CA MET A 125 -7.67 -8.95 1.00
C MET A 125 -7.84 -8.15 2.31
N LEU A 126 -9.07 -7.89 2.77
CA LEU A 126 -9.30 -7.29 4.09
C LEU A 126 -8.79 -8.21 5.21
N ASP A 127 -8.91 -9.52 5.03
CA ASP A 127 -8.48 -10.52 6.03
C ASP A 127 -6.97 -10.55 6.14
N ASP A 128 -6.28 -10.51 5.00
CA ASP A 128 -4.84 -10.42 4.98
C ASP A 128 -4.35 -9.13 5.65
N LEU A 129 -4.99 -7.99 5.37
CA LEU A 129 -4.62 -6.72 5.99
C LEU A 129 -4.86 -6.73 7.51
N GLU A 130 -5.94 -7.35 7.97
CA GLU A 130 -6.26 -7.49 9.40
C GLU A 130 -5.26 -8.44 10.07
N GLU A 131 -5.01 -9.60 9.47
CA GLU A 131 -4.09 -10.61 9.96
C GLU A 131 -2.64 -10.10 9.99
N SER A 132 -2.23 -9.28 9.02
CA SER A 132 -0.91 -8.65 8.99
C SER A 132 -0.67 -7.83 10.27
N GLY A 133 -1.70 -7.10 10.73
CA GLY A 133 -1.66 -6.31 11.96
C GLY A 133 -0.68 -5.12 11.93
N THR A 134 -0.04 -4.85 10.79
CA THR A 134 0.89 -3.72 10.69
C THR A 134 0.14 -2.39 10.67
N ARG A 135 0.81 -1.34 11.17
CA ARG A 135 0.22 0.01 11.17
C ARG A 135 -0.09 0.51 9.75
N SER A 136 0.73 0.16 8.77
CA SER A 136 0.51 0.54 7.37
C SER A 136 -0.75 -0.12 6.80
N ASP A 137 -0.91 -1.42 7.06
CA ASP A 137 -2.05 -2.19 6.56
C ASP A 137 -3.36 -1.76 7.25
N GLN A 138 -3.32 -1.45 8.55
CA GLN A 138 -4.45 -0.85 9.27
C GLN A 138 -4.89 0.51 8.70
N LEU A 139 -3.95 1.32 8.20
CA LEU A 139 -4.28 2.57 7.52
C LEU A 139 -4.98 2.30 6.17
N VAL A 140 -4.55 1.27 5.43
CA VAL A 140 -5.23 0.85 4.19
C VAL A 140 -6.64 0.36 4.49
N LEU A 141 -6.83 -0.49 5.52
CA LEU A 141 -8.16 -0.93 5.99
C LEU A 141 -9.07 0.27 6.31
N THR A 142 -8.53 1.26 7.02
CA THR A 142 -9.30 2.47 7.37
C THR A 142 -9.72 3.26 6.13
N GLN A 143 -8.83 3.38 5.15
CA GLN A 143 -9.11 4.07 3.88
C GLN A 143 -10.15 3.32 3.04
N LEU A 144 -10.05 1.99 2.96
CA LEU A 144 -11.01 1.12 2.27
C LEU A 144 -12.40 1.23 2.91
N ASN A 145 -12.46 1.19 4.25
CA ASN A 145 -13.70 1.40 4.99
C ASN A 145 -14.32 2.78 4.74
N GLY A 146 -13.51 3.84 4.74
CA GLY A 146 -13.97 5.19 4.42
C GLY A 146 -14.51 5.33 2.99
N MET A 147 -13.86 4.67 2.04
CA MET A 147 -14.29 4.63 0.64
C MET A 147 -15.65 3.94 0.49
N PHE A 148 -15.86 2.79 1.15
CA PHE A 148 -17.16 2.13 1.12
C PHE A 148 -18.26 3.04 1.67
N ARG A 149 -18.05 3.67 2.83
CA ARG A 149 -19.05 4.59 3.43
C ARG A 149 -19.46 5.71 2.47
N SER A 150 -18.55 6.17 1.62
CA SER A 150 -18.86 7.19 0.60
C SER A 150 -19.69 6.67 -0.57
N SER A 151 -19.68 5.36 -0.83
CA SER A 151 -20.37 4.69 -1.94
C SER A 151 -21.47 3.72 -1.48
N GLU A 152 -21.78 3.69 -0.18
CA GLU A 152 -22.70 2.72 0.43
C GLU A 152 -24.09 2.74 -0.20
N ARG A 153 -24.65 3.93 -0.44
CA ARG A 153 -25.96 4.07 -1.10
C ARG A 153 -25.95 3.52 -2.52
N ASP A 154 -24.88 3.81 -3.26
CA ASP A 154 -24.74 3.39 -4.65
C ASP A 154 -24.55 1.85 -4.74
N LEU A 155 -23.73 1.28 -3.86
CA LEU A 155 -23.51 -0.17 -3.78
C LEU A 155 -24.79 -0.91 -3.36
N ALA A 156 -25.57 -0.36 -2.43
CA ALA A 156 -26.83 -0.95 -1.99
C ALA A 156 -27.87 -1.05 -3.13
N LEU A 157 -27.86 -0.14 -4.10
CA LEU A 157 -28.70 -0.23 -5.30
C LEU A 157 -28.37 -1.47 -6.15
N THR A 158 -27.12 -1.92 -6.10
CA THR A 158 -26.66 -3.15 -6.78
C THR A 158 -26.74 -4.39 -5.88
N GLY A 159 -27.39 -4.31 -4.71
CA GLY A 159 -27.46 -5.44 -3.78
C GLY A 159 -26.19 -5.69 -2.98
N VAL A 160 -25.21 -4.78 -2.97
CA VAL A 160 -23.98 -4.92 -2.18
C VAL A 160 -24.03 -3.99 -0.96
N THR A 161 -23.85 -4.57 0.23
CA THR A 161 -23.88 -3.84 1.50
C THR A 161 -22.63 -4.16 2.33
N ARG A 162 -22.49 -3.57 3.51
CA ARG A 162 -21.35 -3.77 4.41
C ARG A 162 -21.80 -4.23 5.78
N ASN A 163 -21.06 -5.19 6.33
CA ASN A 163 -21.17 -5.63 7.71
C ASN A 163 -20.46 -4.65 8.68
N ALA A 164 -20.76 -4.77 9.97
CA ALA A 164 -20.16 -3.92 10.99
C ALA A 164 -18.62 -4.02 11.03
N ASP A 165 -18.07 -5.17 10.66
CA ASP A 165 -16.64 -5.49 10.65
C ASP A 165 -15.88 -4.87 9.46
N GLY A 166 -16.55 -4.42 8.41
CA GLY A 166 -15.88 -3.90 7.21
C GLY A 166 -16.16 -4.66 5.93
N ARG A 167 -16.60 -5.91 6.05
CA ARG A 167 -16.75 -6.83 4.92
C ARG A 167 -17.96 -6.49 4.07
N LEU A 168 -17.84 -6.76 2.78
CA LEU A 168 -18.94 -6.60 1.85
C LEU A 168 -19.80 -7.85 1.81
N VAL A 169 -21.11 -7.65 1.70
CA VAL A 169 -22.10 -8.72 1.60
C VAL A 169 -22.92 -8.51 0.33
N VAL A 170 -23.08 -9.58 -0.44
CA VAL A 170 -23.87 -9.59 -1.66
C VAL A 170 -25.25 -10.19 -1.37
N ASP A 171 -26.30 -9.43 -1.64
CA ASP A 171 -27.67 -9.92 -1.82
C ASP A 171 -27.82 -10.36 -3.27
N GLU A 172 -27.62 -11.65 -3.54
CA GLU A 172 -27.55 -12.21 -4.89
C GLU A 172 -28.81 -11.87 -5.71
N LYS A 173 -29.99 -11.94 -5.09
CA LYS A 173 -31.26 -11.64 -5.75
C LYS A 173 -31.35 -10.18 -6.16
N LYS A 174 -30.89 -9.25 -5.32
CA LYS A 174 -30.88 -7.83 -5.67
C LYS A 174 -29.81 -7.50 -6.70
N LEU A 175 -28.66 -8.16 -6.64
CA LEU A 175 -27.59 -7.97 -7.62
C LEU A 175 -28.03 -8.45 -9.01
N GLU A 176 -28.67 -9.61 -9.09
CA GLU A 176 -29.23 -10.17 -10.33
C GLU A 176 -30.39 -9.32 -10.88
N ALA A 177 -31.18 -8.70 -10.00
CA ALA A 177 -32.31 -7.85 -10.40
C ALA A 177 -31.91 -6.40 -10.74
N ALA A 178 -30.66 -6.00 -10.50
CA ALA A 178 -30.20 -4.64 -10.79
C ALA A 178 -30.09 -4.41 -12.31
N ASP A 179 -30.54 -3.24 -12.77
CA ASP A 179 -30.45 -2.88 -14.18
C ASP A 179 -29.01 -2.54 -14.60
N VAL A 180 -28.73 -2.68 -15.90
CA VAL A 180 -27.38 -2.51 -16.46
C VAL A 180 -26.84 -1.10 -16.23
N ASP A 181 -27.67 -0.06 -16.31
CA ASP A 181 -27.23 1.33 -16.14
C ASP A 181 -26.82 1.59 -14.68
N THR A 182 -27.56 1.03 -13.73
CA THR A 182 -27.19 1.05 -12.31
C THR A 182 -25.90 0.27 -12.06
N LEU A 183 -25.75 -0.93 -12.62
CA LEU A 183 -24.51 -1.71 -12.51
C LEU A 183 -23.31 -0.96 -13.10
N GLU A 184 -23.44 -0.40 -14.30
CA GLU A 184 -22.40 0.35 -15.01
C GLU A 184 -22.00 1.61 -14.23
N LYS A 185 -22.96 2.34 -13.67
CA LYS A 185 -22.68 3.55 -12.88
C LYS A 185 -21.85 3.24 -11.62
N VAL A 186 -22.12 2.12 -10.96
CA VAL A 186 -21.51 1.77 -9.67
C VAL A 186 -20.18 1.05 -9.84
N TRP A 187 -20.10 0.12 -10.78
CA TRP A 187 -18.97 -0.79 -10.98
C TRP A 187 -18.11 -0.43 -12.20
N GLY A 188 -18.64 0.33 -13.15
CA GLY A 188 -17.96 0.76 -14.36
C GLY A 188 -17.06 1.98 -14.18
N GLY A 189 -16.16 2.18 -15.14
CA GLY A 189 -15.35 3.39 -15.26
C GLY A 189 -14.52 3.68 -14.02
N ASN A 190 -14.80 4.79 -13.35
CA ASN A 190 -14.15 5.20 -12.09
C ASN A 190 -15.04 4.91 -10.86
N GLY A 191 -15.86 3.86 -10.95
CA GLY A 191 -16.74 3.39 -9.91
C GLY A 191 -16.01 2.83 -8.69
N PHE A 192 -16.74 2.11 -7.83
CA PHE A 192 -16.20 1.57 -6.59
C PHE A 192 -15.03 0.60 -6.82
N SER A 193 -15.18 -0.30 -7.79
CA SER A 193 -14.18 -1.31 -8.19
C SER A 193 -12.83 -0.68 -8.52
N ALA A 194 -12.80 0.37 -9.35
CA ALA A 194 -11.57 1.05 -9.76
C ALA A 194 -10.86 1.73 -8.57
N LYS A 195 -11.61 2.34 -7.66
CA LYS A 195 -11.05 2.99 -6.47
C LYS A 195 -10.47 1.96 -5.49
N ALA A 196 -11.16 0.83 -5.32
CA ALA A 196 -10.68 -0.28 -4.51
C ALA A 196 -9.42 -0.92 -5.12
N ALA A 197 -9.39 -1.13 -6.43
CA ALA A 197 -8.22 -1.65 -7.13
C ALA A 197 -6.98 -0.74 -6.97
N ALA A 198 -7.15 0.58 -6.97
CA ALA A 198 -6.05 1.50 -6.71
C ALA A 198 -5.43 1.30 -5.31
N LYS A 199 -6.24 0.91 -4.31
CA LYS A 199 -5.74 0.53 -2.98
C LYS A 199 -5.17 -0.88 -2.98
N ALA A 200 -5.81 -1.82 -3.66
CA ALA A 200 -5.30 -3.18 -3.81
C ALA A 200 -3.89 -3.20 -4.41
N GLY A 201 -3.59 -2.35 -5.41
CA GLY A 201 -2.23 -2.23 -5.94
C GLY A 201 -1.18 -1.79 -4.92
N THR A 202 -1.57 -1.03 -3.88
CA THR A 202 -0.66 -0.70 -2.77
C THR A 202 -0.43 -1.88 -1.82
N VAL A 203 -1.46 -2.71 -1.63
CA VAL A 203 -1.40 -3.95 -0.85
C VAL A 203 -0.50 -4.96 -1.57
N GLU A 204 -0.74 -5.17 -2.86
CA GLU A 204 0.05 -6.05 -3.72
C GLU A 204 1.54 -5.70 -3.67
N ALA A 205 1.91 -4.44 -3.91
CA ALA A 205 3.29 -3.99 -3.89
C ALA A 205 3.95 -4.13 -2.50
N THR A 206 3.18 -3.96 -1.42
CA THR A 206 3.69 -4.13 -0.06
C THR A 206 3.91 -5.60 0.26
N ALA A 207 2.97 -6.47 -0.14
CA ALA A 207 3.04 -7.90 0.04
C ALA A 207 4.21 -8.50 -0.75
N GLU A 208 4.39 -8.11 -2.03
CA GLU A 208 5.52 -8.52 -2.87
C GLU A 208 6.87 -8.18 -2.20
N LYS A 209 7.02 -6.94 -1.74
CA LYS A 209 8.25 -6.51 -1.05
C LYS A 209 8.53 -7.33 0.21
N ASN A 210 7.49 -7.63 1.00
CA ASN A 210 7.65 -8.42 2.22
C ASN A 210 7.95 -9.90 1.89
N PHE A 211 7.35 -10.45 0.84
CA PHE A 211 7.66 -11.77 0.32
C PHE A 211 9.14 -11.89 -0.09
N GLU A 212 9.65 -10.91 -0.86
CA GLU A 212 11.06 -10.86 -1.25
C GLU A 212 12.00 -10.70 -0.05
N ALA A 213 11.62 -9.87 0.92
CA ALA A 213 12.38 -9.68 2.15
C ALA A 213 12.48 -10.98 2.96
N GLU A 214 11.38 -11.74 3.10
CA GLU A 214 11.41 -13.05 3.75
C GLU A 214 12.17 -14.11 2.95
N LYS A 215 12.17 -14.04 1.62
CA LYS A 215 13.06 -14.89 0.81
C LYS A 215 14.54 -14.57 1.08
N SER A 216 14.86 -13.29 1.23
CA SER A 216 16.22 -12.82 1.51
C SER A 216 16.67 -13.03 2.97
N SER A 217 15.74 -13.07 3.94
CA SER A 217 16.05 -13.31 5.36
C SER A 217 16.57 -14.74 5.59
N ILE A 218 16.04 -15.71 4.83
CA ILE A 218 16.53 -17.10 4.81
C ILE A 218 17.91 -17.18 4.13
N TYR A 219 18.22 -16.29 3.19
CA TYR A 219 19.50 -16.23 2.46
C TYR A 219 20.31 -14.98 2.81
N SER A 220 20.62 -14.78 4.10
CA SER A 220 21.64 -13.82 4.50
C SER A 220 22.96 -14.56 4.75
N PRO A 221 23.97 -14.48 3.85
CA PRO A 221 25.32 -14.99 4.11
C PRO A 221 26.02 -14.24 5.27
N PHE A 222 25.35 -13.26 5.87
CA PHE A 222 25.81 -12.46 7.00
C PHE A 222 25.00 -12.69 8.29
N ASN A 223 24.28 -13.82 8.42
CA ASN A 223 23.75 -14.24 9.72
C ASN A 223 24.91 -14.58 10.68
N ARG A 224 25.48 -13.52 11.27
CA ARG A 224 26.62 -13.52 12.20
C ARG A 224 26.27 -14.01 13.60
N SER A 225 25.12 -14.65 13.79
CA SER A 225 24.77 -15.27 15.07
C SER A 225 25.66 -16.49 15.41
N ASN A 226 26.38 -17.05 14.44
CA ASN A 226 27.34 -18.15 14.65
C ASN A 226 28.81 -17.72 14.69
N LEU A 227 29.16 -16.43 14.63
CA LEU A 227 30.57 -16.00 14.57
C LEU A 227 31.16 -15.59 15.93
N TYR A 228 30.35 -15.46 16.99
CA TYR A 228 30.80 -15.05 18.33
C TYR A 228 30.19 -15.91 19.44
N GLY A 229 30.30 -17.24 19.31
CA GLY A 229 29.71 -18.16 20.29
C GLY A 229 30.31 -19.56 20.27
N SER A 230 31.64 -19.71 20.31
CA SER A 230 32.26 -20.95 20.79
C SER A 230 33.70 -20.70 21.22
N SER A 231 33.84 -20.04 22.37
CA SER A 231 35.04 -20.19 23.19
C SER A 231 34.77 -21.26 24.24
N GLY A 232 35.38 -22.44 24.06
CA GLY A 232 35.83 -23.26 25.18
C GLY A 232 35.11 -24.59 25.40
N SER A 233 35.67 -25.67 24.85
CA SER A 233 35.93 -26.88 25.65
C SER A 233 36.98 -27.79 24.98
N ARG A 234 38.19 -27.72 25.54
CA ARG A 234 39.19 -28.78 25.74
C ARG A 234 39.04 -30.06 24.90
N ASN A 235 40.02 -30.30 24.02
CA ASN A 235 40.57 -31.64 23.89
C ASN A 235 42.10 -31.60 23.77
N SER A 236 42.75 -32.13 24.80
CA SER A 236 44.18 -32.40 24.88
C SER A 236 44.52 -33.60 24.00
N GLY A 237 45.40 -33.42 23.02
CA GLY A 237 45.94 -34.50 22.19
C GLY A 237 47.34 -34.14 21.71
N SER A 238 48.32 -34.44 22.55
CA SER A 238 49.75 -34.26 22.28
C SER A 238 50.22 -35.29 21.26
N TYR A 239 50.83 -34.86 20.14
CA TYR A 239 51.84 -35.65 19.44
C TYR A 239 52.94 -34.74 18.88
N PHE A 240 54.15 -35.04 19.35
CA PHE A 240 55.45 -34.53 18.96
C PHE A 240 55.77 -34.74 17.47
N ASN A 241 56.52 -33.77 16.91
CA ASN A 241 57.64 -33.84 15.94
C ASN A 241 57.60 -34.85 14.77
N TYR A 242 57.90 -34.40 13.54
CA TYR A 242 59.19 -34.65 12.84
C TYR A 242 59.40 -33.71 11.62
N ARG A 243 60.57 -33.06 11.64
CA ARG A 243 61.47 -32.55 10.56
C ARG A 243 61.07 -32.74 9.08
N ARG A 244 61.21 -31.67 8.28
CA ARG A 244 62.45 -31.31 7.55
C ARG A 244 62.44 -29.83 7.17
#